data_AF-A0A920W192-F1
#
_entry.id   AF-A0A920W192-F1
#
_cell.length_a   1.000
_cell.length_b   1.000
_cell.length_c   1.000
_cell.angle_alpha   90.00
_cell.angle_beta   90.00
_cell.angle_gamma   90.00
#
_symmetry.space_group_name_H-M   'P 1'
#
loop_
_entity.id
_entity.type
_entity.pdbx_description
1 polymer ?
#
loop_
_entity_poly.entity_id
_entity_poly.type
_entity_poly.pdbx_seq_one_letter_code
_entity_poly.pdbx_strand_id
1 'polypeptide(L)'
;MFSSKPHGDPSTPMLRAYVGDNIVFRLLAGMQNETHTFVVSGHGYRPERYDRDSRVTNTIHVGIAERYDFPNKAGGFQQMAGDYMYYNGRTSKLSKGSGESSVFWMKYRKI
;
A
#
# COMPACT_ATOMS: atom_id res chain seq x y z
N MET A 1 -3.06 2.04 15.11
CA MET A 1 -1.80 1.33 14.78
C MET A 1 -1.98 -0.14 15.11
N PHE A 2 -1.72 -1.02 14.16
CA PHE A 2 -1.70 -2.46 14.42
C PHE A 2 -0.28 -2.88 14.86
N SER A 3 -0.19 -3.86 15.75
CA SER A 3 1.08 -4.41 16.25
C SER A 3 1.01 -5.93 16.13
N SER A 4 1.96 -6.53 15.40
CA SER A 4 2.09 -7.98 15.23
C SER A 4 2.72 -8.68 16.44
N LYS A 5 3.22 -7.94 17.43
CA LYS A 5 3.86 -8.52 18.64
C LYS A 5 3.01 -9.56 19.38
N PRO A 6 1.67 -9.42 19.50
CA PRO A 6 0.86 -10.41 20.22
C PRO A 6 0.50 -11.65 19.39
N HIS A 7 0.48 -11.56 18.06
CA HIS A 7 -0.09 -12.60 17.18
C HIS A 7 0.92 -13.19 16.17
N GLY A 8 2.17 -12.77 16.23
CA GLY A 8 3.20 -13.18 15.27
C GLY A 8 3.12 -12.42 13.95
N ASP A 9 4.17 -12.56 13.15
CA ASP A 9 4.20 -12.04 11.80
C ASP A 9 3.34 -12.94 10.89
N PRO A 10 2.46 -12.38 10.04
CA PRO A 10 1.59 -13.18 9.17
C PRO A 10 2.42 -13.97 8.15
N SER A 11 1.91 -15.13 7.71
CA SER A 11 2.57 -15.98 6.70
C SER A 11 2.69 -15.32 5.32
N THR A 12 2.11 -14.12 5.12
CA THR A 12 2.29 -13.34 3.90
C THR A 12 3.65 -12.62 3.93
N PRO A 13 4.36 -12.51 2.79
CA PRO A 13 5.62 -11.79 2.72
C PRO A 13 5.49 -10.37 3.29
N MET A 14 6.35 -10.05 4.26
CA MET A 14 6.35 -8.73 4.90
C MET A 14 7.43 -7.84 4.30
N LEU A 15 7.03 -6.67 3.81
CA LEU A 15 8.00 -5.66 3.38
C LEU A 15 8.49 -4.89 4.62
N ARG A 16 9.82 -4.80 4.76
CA ARG A 16 10.50 -4.16 5.90
C ARG A 16 11.33 -2.98 5.41
N ALA A 17 11.21 -1.85 6.07
CA ALA A 17 12.04 -0.66 5.84
C ALA A 17 12.24 0.09 7.17
N TYR A 18 13.25 0.95 7.25
CA TYR A 18 13.39 1.85 8.39
C TYR A 18 12.53 3.09 8.17
N VAL A 19 12.00 3.62 9.26
CA VAL A 19 11.24 4.88 9.22
C VAL A 19 12.10 5.97 8.60
N GLY A 20 11.54 6.67 7.61
CA GLY A 20 12.22 7.75 6.88
C GLY A 20 12.88 7.30 5.57
N ASP A 21 13.07 6.00 5.35
CA ASP A 21 13.60 5.45 4.10
C ASP A 21 12.75 5.89 2.92
N ASN A 22 13.43 6.23 1.82
CA ASN A 22 12.75 6.51 0.56
C ASN A 22 12.31 5.19 -0.06
N ILE A 23 11.00 5.01 -0.24
CA ILE A 23 10.40 3.81 -0.82
C ILE A 23 9.59 4.19 -2.06
N VAL A 24 9.38 3.24 -2.96
CA VAL A 24 8.52 3.43 -4.14
C VAL A 24 7.53 2.27 -4.21
N PHE A 25 6.24 2.59 -4.22
CA PHE A 25 5.21 1.62 -4.57
C PHE A 25 5.04 1.58 -6.08
N ARG A 26 5.34 0.43 -6.69
CA ARG A 26 5.16 0.19 -8.13
C ARG A 26 3.96 -0.71 -8.35
N LEU A 27 2.96 -0.19 -9.06
CA LEU A 27 1.77 -0.92 -9.47
C LEU A 27 1.86 -1.25 -10.96
N LEU A 28 1.61 -2.50 -11.30
CA LEU A 28 1.55 -3.00 -12.67
C LEU A 28 0.26 -3.79 -12.82
N ALA A 29 -0.69 -3.25 -13.58
CA ALA A 29 -1.89 -3.97 -13.99
C ALA A 29 -1.67 -4.51 -15.41
N GLY A 30 -1.84 -5.83 -15.56
CA GLY A 30 -1.74 -6.50 -16.86
C GLY A 30 -3.07 -6.47 -17.61
N MET A 31 -3.40 -7.60 -18.21
CA MET A 31 -4.63 -7.83 -19.00
C MET A 31 -5.81 -8.27 -18.11
N GLN A 32 -5.99 -7.66 -16.93
CA GLN A 32 -7.09 -8.02 -16.04
C GLN A 32 -8.25 -7.07 -16.28
N ASN A 33 -9.41 -7.57 -16.72
CA ASN A 33 -10.60 -6.75 -17.05
C ASN A 33 -11.33 -6.19 -15.80
N GLU A 34 -10.62 -6.10 -14.67
CA GLU A 34 -11.10 -5.59 -13.41
C GLU A 34 -10.32 -4.35 -12.99
N THR A 35 -11.04 -3.40 -12.41
CA THR A 35 -10.43 -2.22 -11.78
C THR A 35 -10.01 -2.57 -10.36
N HIS A 36 -8.72 -2.41 -10.08
CA HIS A 36 -8.16 -2.65 -8.75
C HIS A 36 -8.06 -1.32 -7.99
N THR A 37 -8.10 -1.39 -6.67
CA THR A 37 -7.74 -0.25 -5.84
C THR A 37 -6.50 -0.59 -5.03
N PHE A 38 -5.65 0.41 -4.81
CA PHE A 38 -4.46 0.27 -4.00
C PHE A 38 -4.53 1.26 -2.84
N VAL A 39 -4.48 0.72 -1.62
CA VAL A 39 -4.47 1.48 -0.37
C VAL A 39 -3.36 0.95 0.50
N VAL A 40 -2.57 1.84 1.09
CA VAL A 40 -1.67 1.52 2.21
C VAL A 40 -2.10 2.41 3.36
N SER A 41 -2.40 1.81 4.51
CA SER A 41 -2.78 2.56 5.71
C SER A 41 -1.73 3.63 6.02
N GLY A 42 -2.14 4.82 6.47
CA GLY A 42 -1.23 5.91 6.84
C GLY A 42 -0.41 6.53 5.69
N HIS A 43 -0.59 6.10 4.44
CA HIS A 43 0.07 6.69 3.27
C HIS A 43 -0.96 7.35 2.35
N GLY A 44 -0.46 8.27 1.54
CA GLY A 44 -1.21 8.88 0.46
C GLY A 44 -0.31 9.18 -0.72
N TYR A 45 -0.96 9.41 -1.85
CA TYR A 45 -0.39 9.40 -3.17
C TYR A 45 -0.92 10.59 -3.96
N ARG A 46 -0.12 11.09 -4.89
CA ARG A 46 -0.57 12.00 -5.94
C ARG A 46 -0.70 11.19 -7.22
N PRO A 47 -1.91 11.01 -7.79
CA PRO A 47 -2.09 10.27 -9.03
C PRO A 47 -1.30 10.93 -10.16
N GLU A 48 -1.34 12.25 -10.23
CA GLU A 48 -0.56 13.06 -11.16
C GLU A 48 0.84 13.33 -10.58
N ARG A 49 1.79 12.41 -10.82
CA ARG A 49 3.15 12.45 -10.26
C ARG A 49 3.90 13.78 -10.46
N TYR A 50 3.71 14.42 -11.61
CA TYR A 50 4.46 15.63 -11.99
C TYR A 50 3.75 16.93 -11.62
N ASP A 51 2.49 16.84 -11.19
CA ASP A 51 1.73 17.98 -10.70
C ASP A 51 1.88 18.05 -9.18
N ARG A 52 2.54 19.10 -8.70
CA ARG A 52 2.75 19.32 -7.27
C ARG A 52 1.47 19.73 -6.55
N ASP A 53 0.56 20.36 -7.28
CA ASP A 53 -0.72 20.87 -6.78
C ASP A 53 -1.82 19.79 -6.87
N SER A 54 -1.50 18.65 -7.48
CA SER A 54 -2.35 17.45 -7.45
C SER A 54 -2.78 17.12 -6.03
N ARG A 55 -4.08 16.79 -5.90
CA ARG A 55 -4.65 16.31 -4.64
C ARG A 55 -3.89 15.07 -4.15
N VAL A 56 -3.74 14.98 -2.83
CA VAL A 56 -3.29 13.74 -2.18
C VAL A 56 -4.50 12.86 -1.93
N THR A 57 -4.45 11.61 -2.39
CA THR A 57 -5.46 10.58 -2.15
C THR A 57 -4.84 9.40 -1.41
N ASN A 58 -5.61 8.74 -0.55
CA ASN A 58 -5.20 7.50 0.11
C ASN A 58 -5.48 6.25 -0.75
N THR A 59 -6.23 6.42 -1.84
CA THR A 59 -6.69 5.34 -2.71
C THR A 59 -6.35 5.66 -4.16
N ILE A 60 -5.73 4.70 -4.84
CA ILE A 60 -5.47 4.77 -6.28
C ILE A 60 -6.31 3.71 -6.98
N HIS A 61 -7.04 4.13 -8.01
CA HIS A 61 -7.71 3.21 -8.94
C HIS A 61 -6.74 2.85 -10.05
N VAL A 62 -6.61 1.56 -10.34
CA VAL A 62 -5.75 1.04 -11.40
C VAL A 62 -6.62 0.27 -12.39
N GLY A 63 -6.60 0.72 -13.64
CA GLY A 63 -7.29 0.11 -14.77
C GLY A 63 -6.43 -0.92 -15.52
N ILE A 64 -6.98 -1.41 -16.64
CA ILE A 64 -6.32 -2.38 -17.52
C ILE A 64 -5.06 -1.77 -18.13
N ALA A 65 -3.97 -2.53 -18.15
CA ALA A 65 -2.70 -2.12 -18.77
C ALA A 65 -2.10 -0.82 -18.21
N GLU A 66 -2.44 -0.45 -16.97
CA GLU A 66 -1.90 0.74 -16.32
C GLU A 66 -0.66 0.44 -15.47
N ARG A 67 0.22 1.43 -15.38
CA ARG A 67 1.40 1.41 -14.53
C ARG A 67 1.49 2.70 -13.74
N TYR A 68 1.72 2.58 -12.43
CA TYR A 68 1.99 3.71 -11.56
C TYR A 68 3.25 3.49 -10.72
N ASP A 69 3.98 4.58 -10.48
CA ASP A 69 5.14 4.64 -9.59
C ASP A 69 4.87 5.75 -8.55
N PHE A 70 4.74 5.38 -7.28
CA PHE A 70 4.47 6.31 -6.18
C PHE A 70 5.64 6.37 -5.19
N PRO A 71 6.55 7.36 -5.34
CA PRO A 71 7.56 7.65 -4.34
C PRO A 71 6.92 8.06 -3.01
N ASN A 72 7.43 7.54 -1.90
CA ASN A 72 6.96 7.83 -0.56
C ASN A 72 8.10 7.69 0.46
N LYS A 73 7.78 7.99 1.73
CA LYS A 73 8.67 7.71 2.86
C LYS A 73 8.08 6.62 3.73
N ALA A 74 8.93 5.70 4.17
CA ALA A 74 8.57 4.71 5.16
C ALA A 74 8.11 5.42 6.46
N GLY A 75 7.00 4.95 7.00
CA GLY A 75 6.30 5.53 8.16
C GLY A 75 5.09 6.40 7.79
N GLY A 76 4.80 6.58 6.50
CA GLY A 76 3.68 7.40 6.02
C GLY A 76 3.84 8.88 6.40
N PHE A 77 2.74 9.64 6.32
CA PHE A 77 2.77 11.08 6.65
C PHE A 77 3.20 11.38 8.08
N GLN A 78 2.97 10.44 8.99
CA GLN A 78 3.31 10.59 10.41
C GLN A 78 4.77 10.21 10.71
N GLN A 79 5.50 9.62 9.76
CA GLN A 79 6.86 9.11 9.95
C GLN A 79 6.99 8.23 11.20
N MET A 80 6.05 7.29 11.38
CA MET A 80 6.02 6.44 12.55
C MET A 80 6.43 5.00 12.25
N ALA A 81 7.09 4.38 13.22
CA ALA A 81 7.33 2.94 13.18
C ALA A 81 6.03 2.20 13.52
N GLY A 82 5.81 1.05 12.90
CA GLY A 82 4.61 0.25 13.12
C GLY A 82 4.32 -0.69 11.98
N ASP A 83 3.20 -1.41 12.11
CA ASP A 83 2.70 -2.29 11.08
C ASP A 83 1.57 -1.61 10.30
N TYR A 84 1.72 -1.62 8.98
CA TYR A 84 0.87 -0.98 8.00
C TYR A 84 0.26 -2.06 7.11
N MET A 85 -1.04 -1.96 6.86
CA MET A 85 -1.72 -2.85 5.92
C MET A 85 -1.72 -2.24 4.54
N TYR A 86 -1.46 -3.04 3.51
CA TYR A 86 -1.83 -2.72 2.15
C TYR A 86 -2.85 -3.72 1.62
N TYR A 87 -3.86 -3.21 0.90
CA TYR A 87 -5.01 -3.98 0.49
C TYR A 87 -5.73 -3.35 -0.71
N ASN A 88 -6.60 -4.15 -1.33
CA ASN A 88 -7.55 -3.68 -2.31
C ASN A 88 -8.83 -3.21 -1.61
N GLY A 89 -9.09 -1.91 -1.65
CA GLY A 89 -10.21 -1.23 -0.98
C GLY A 89 -11.60 -1.51 -1.55
N ARG A 90 -11.76 -2.35 -2.58
CA ARG A 90 -13.08 -2.84 -2.98
C ARG A 90 -13.63 -3.80 -1.92
N THR A 91 -14.73 -3.40 -1.28
CA THR A 91 -15.45 -4.17 -0.24
C THR A 91 -15.77 -5.61 -0.66
N SER A 92 -16.00 -5.88 -1.95
CA SER A 92 -16.25 -7.24 -2.46
C SER A 92 -15.04 -8.18 -2.39
N LYS A 93 -13.81 -7.65 -2.36
CA LYS A 93 -12.57 -8.44 -2.22
C LYS A 93 -12.11 -8.56 -0.76
N LEU A 94 -12.59 -7.72 0.16
CA LEU A 94 -12.25 -7.86 1.60
C LEU A 94 -12.80 -9.16 2.24
N SER A 95 -13.83 -9.79 1.64
CA SER A 95 -14.51 -10.98 2.17
C SER A 95 -14.08 -12.30 1.51
N LYS A 96 -13.52 -12.27 0.30
CA LYS A 96 -13.16 -13.50 -0.41
C LYS A 96 -11.69 -13.82 -0.21
N GLY A 97 -11.39 -14.78 0.65
CA GLY A 97 -10.09 -15.45 0.74
C GLY A 97 -9.75 -16.28 -0.51
N SER A 98 -9.81 -15.69 -1.70
CA SER A 98 -9.46 -16.30 -2.97
C SER A 98 -8.43 -15.44 -3.67
N GLY A 99 -7.17 -15.88 -3.72
CA GLY A 99 -6.09 -15.56 -4.70
C GLY A 99 -5.72 -14.11 -5.07
N GLU A 100 -6.66 -13.17 -5.08
CA GLU A 100 -6.55 -11.78 -5.56
C GLU A 100 -6.93 -10.74 -4.50
N SER A 101 -7.42 -11.20 -3.35
CA SER A 101 -7.78 -10.38 -2.18
C SER A 101 -6.61 -10.29 -1.22
N SER A 102 -5.51 -9.73 -1.69
CA SER A 102 -4.25 -9.88 -0.98
C SER A 102 -4.08 -8.72 0.00
N VAL A 103 -4.47 -8.94 1.26
CA VAL A 103 -4.07 -8.08 2.39
C VAL A 103 -2.68 -8.50 2.81
N PHE A 104 -1.78 -7.55 2.83
CA PHE A 104 -0.40 -7.78 3.20
C PHE A 104 0.07 -6.73 4.20
N TRP A 105 1.17 -7.04 4.85
CA TRP A 105 1.69 -6.26 5.96
C TRP A 105 3.06 -5.67 5.64
N MET A 106 3.22 -4.42 6.05
CA MET A 106 4.46 -3.68 5.99
C MET A 106 4.88 -3.29 7.39
N LYS A 107 6.13 -3.58 7.75
CA LYS A 107 6.66 -3.30 9.07
C LYS A 107 7.77 -2.28 8.96
N TYR A 108 7.56 -1.11 9.54
CA TYR A 108 8.61 -0.11 9.69
C TYR A 108 9.24 -0.17 11.06
N ARG A 109 10.57 -0.15 11.12
CA ARG A 109 11.35 -0.15 12.36
C ARG A 109 11.99 1.21 12.60
N LYS A 110 12.18 1.56 13.88
CA LYS A 110 13.10 2.63 14.26
C LYS A 110 14.53 2.14 14.08
N ILE A 111 15.42 3.07 13.78
CA ILE A 111 16.88 2.90 13.86
C ILE A 111 17.25 2.69 15.33
#